data_AF-A0A2E4S1I8-F1
#
_entry.id   AF-A0A2E4S1I8-F1
#
_cell.length_a   1.000
_cell.length_b   1.000
_cell.length_c   1.000
_cell.angle_alpha   90.00
_cell.angle_beta   90.00
_cell.angle_gamma   90.00
#
_symmetry.space_group_name_H-M   'P 1'
#
loop_
_entity.id
_entity.type
_entity.pdbx_description
1 polymer ?
#
loop_
_entity_poly.entity_id
_entity_poly.type
_entity_poly.pdbx_seq_one_letter_code
_entity_poly.pdbx_strand_id
1 'polypeptide(L)' 'MTLLVLIALALLLLAGALFFGPYFIAYGPDGFRDIVRRGDARMIGLFLVAAFILAILLPGGDVALISSL' A
#
# COMPACT_ATOMS: atom_id res chain seq x y z
N MET A 1 17.62 -9.17 -2.41
CA MET A 1 16.32 -8.86 -3.04
C MET A 1 15.14 -9.18 -2.12
N THR A 2 15.04 -10.40 -1.57
CA THR A 2 13.95 -10.83 -0.67
C THR A 2 13.74 -9.94 0.56
N LEU A 3 14.80 -9.54 1.27
CA LEU A 3 14.67 -8.64 2.44
C LEU A 3 14.06 -7.27 2.07
N LEU A 4 14.46 -6.69 0.93
CA LEU A 4 13.94 -5.40 0.46
C LEU A 4 12.45 -5.50 0.09
N VAL A 5 12.03 -6.62 -0.51
CA VAL A 5 10.62 -6.89 -0.80
C VAL A 5 9.81 -7.01 0.50
N LEU A 6 10.33 -7.70 1.52
CA LEU A 6 9.66 -7.80 2.82
C LEU A 6 9.52 -6.43 3.51
N ILE A 7 10.57 -5.59 3.44
CA ILE A 7 10.53 -4.22 3.95
C ILE A 7 9.49 -3.39 3.19
N ALA A 8 9.45 -3.48 1.86
CA ALA A 8 8.48 -2.77 1.04
C ALA A 8 7.04 -3.17 1.40
N LEU A 9 6.77 -4.47 1.58
CA LEU A 9 5.47 -4.97 2.03
C LEU A 9 5.12 -4.47 3.45
N ALA A 10 6.08 -4.44 4.38
CA ALA A 10 5.86 -3.92 5.72
C ALA A 10 5.52 -2.42 5.71
N LEU A 11 6.20 -1.63 4.88
CA LEU A 11 5.91 -0.21 4.69
C LEU A 11 4.55 0.02 4.05
N LEU A 12 4.15 -0.82 3.08
CA LEU A 12 2.82 -0.80 2.46
C LEU A 12 1.71 -1.08 3.48
N LEU A 13 1.88 -2.10 4.33
CA LEU A 13 0.96 -2.39 5.42
C LEU A 13 0.88 -1.22 6.42
N LEU A 14 2.03 -0.66 6.79
CA LEU A 14 2.11 0.47 7.71
C LEU A 14 1.40 1.70 7.13
N ALA A 15 1.56 1.99 5.83
CA ALA A 15 0.88 3.09 5.17
C ALA A 15 -0.65 2.90 5.21
N GLY A 16 -1.14 1.70 4.93
CA GLY A 16 -2.56 1.37 5.07
C GLY A 16 -3.06 1.54 6.51
N ALA A 17 -2.29 1.05 7.49
CA ALA A 17 -2.63 1.17 8.90
C ALA A 17 -2.64 2.63 9.39
N LEU A 18 -1.69 3.46 8.96
CA LEU A 18 -1.64 4.88 9.34
C LEU A 18 -2.76 5.68 8.68
N PHE A 19 -3.13 5.35 7.45
CA PHE A 19 -4.19 6.07 6.74
C PHE A 19 -5.58 5.67 7.25
N PHE A 20 -5.86 4.37 7.37
CA PHE A 20 -7.19 3.87 7.73
C PHE A 20 -7.38 3.56 9.22
N GLY A 21 -6.31 3.27 9.95
CA GLY A 21 -6.36 2.86 11.36
C GLY A 21 -6.96 3.91 12.30
N PRO A 22 -6.55 5.20 12.25
CA PRO A 22 -7.15 6.23 13.08
C PRO A 22 -8.66 6.36 12.89
N TYR A 23 -9.15 6.23 11.64
CA TYR A 23 -10.57 6.27 11.34
C TYR A 23 -11.32 5.07 11.93
N PHE A 24 -10.73 3.88 11.83
CA PHE A 24 -11.30 2.67 12.44
C PHE A 24 -11.35 2.76 13.97
N ILE A 25 -10.32 3.34 14.60
CA ILE A 25 -10.27 3.50 16.06
C ILE A 25 -11.26 4.58 16.54
N ALA A 26 -11.31 5.73 15.87
CA ALA A 26 -12.12 6.87 16.31
C ALA A 26 -13.62 6.67 16.07
N TYR A 27 -13.98 6.05 14.95
CA TYR A 27 -15.38 5.97 14.48
C TYR A 27 -15.89 4.55 14.32
N GLY A 28 -15.07 3.56 14.68
CA GLY A 28 -15.42 2.15 14.57
C GLY A 28 -15.65 1.70 13.12
N PRO A 29 -16.35 0.57 12.94
CA PRO A 29 -16.63 0.02 11.62
C PRO A 29 -17.54 0.92 10.76
N ASP A 30 -18.38 1.75 11.38
CA ASP A 30 -19.27 2.67 10.66
C ASP A 30 -18.51 3.82 10.01
N GLY A 31 -17.56 4.44 10.73
CA GLY A 31 -16.70 5.47 10.12
C GLY A 31 -15.70 4.90 9.12
N PHE A 32 -15.31 3.63 9.26
CA PHE A 32 -14.55 2.95 8.21
C PHE A 32 -15.37 2.79 6.91
N ARG A 33 -16.66 2.47 7.02
CA ARG A 33 -17.55 2.41 5.86
C ARG A 33 -17.74 3.79 5.22
N ASP A 34 -17.79 4.84 6.03
CA ASP A 34 -17.96 6.21 5.56
C ASP A 34 -16.70 6.74 4.84
N ILE A 35 -15.50 6.47 5.37
CA ILE A 35 -14.25 6.86 4.69
C ILE A 35 -14.07 6.13 3.36
N VAL A 36 -14.39 4.84 3.27
CA VAL A 36 -14.25 4.07 2.01
C VAL A 36 -15.17 4.61 0.90
N ARG A 37 -16.25 5.31 1.27
CA ARG A 37 -17.15 5.99 0.32
C ARG A 37 -16.62 7.34 -0.16
N ARG A 38 -15.62 7.92 0.51
CA ARG A 38 -14.96 9.16 0.08
C ARG A 38 -14.05 8.89 -1.12
N GLY A 39 -14.13 9.75 -2.13
CA GLY A 39 -13.35 9.60 -3.37
C GLY A 39 -11.85 9.49 -3.13
N ASP A 40 -11.31 10.32 -2.23
CA ASP A 40 -9.88 10.36 -1.92
C ASP A 40 -9.39 9.05 -1.30
N ALA A 41 -10.14 8.53 -0.32
CA ALA A 41 -9.82 7.27 0.32
C ALA A 41 -9.93 6.07 -0.65
N ARG A 42 -10.85 6.15 -1.62
CA ARG A 42 -10.96 5.14 -2.67
C ARG A 42 -9.75 5.16 -3.60
N MET A 43 -9.25 6.33 -3.98
CA MET A 43 -8.02 6.47 -4.77
C MET A 43 -6.81 5.92 -4.01
N ILE A 44 -6.68 6.26 -2.72
CA ILE A 44 -5.58 5.78 -1.87
C ILE A 44 -5.66 4.27 -1.66
N GLY A 45 -6.86 3.72 -1.44
CA GLY A 45 -7.09 2.28 -1.35
C GLY A 45 -6.75 1.54 -2.65
N LEU A 46 -7.16 2.07 -3.80
CA LEU A 46 -6.81 1.51 -5.11
C LEU A 46 -5.31 1.53 -5.36
N PHE A 47 -4.64 2.63 -5.00
CA PHE A 47 -3.19 2.75 -5.08
C PHE A 47 -2.48 1.72 -4.20
N LEU A 48 -2.90 1.58 -2.94
CA LEU A 48 -2.37 0.57 -2.01
C LEU A 48 -2.51 -0.84 -2.57
N VAL A 49 -3.70 -1.19 -3.06
CA VAL A 49 -3.96 -2.51 -3.67
C VAL A 49 -3.09 -2.73 -4.90
N ALA A 50 -3.00 -1.75 -5.81
CA ALA A 50 -2.15 -1.84 -6.99
C ALA A 50 -0.68 -2.01 -6.61
N ALA A 51 -0.19 -1.28 -5.61
CA ALA A 51 1.19 -1.38 -5.14
C ALA A 51 1.47 -2.73 -4.46
N PHE A 52 0.52 -3.30 -3.72
CA PHE A 52 0.62 -4.68 -3.21
C PHE A 52 0.73 -5.71 -4.33
N ILE A 53 -0.14 -5.60 -5.34
CA ILE A 53 -0.13 -6.48 -6.50
C ILE A 53 1.22 -6.39 -7.22
N LEU A 54 1.74 -5.19 -7.47
CA LEU A 54 3.04 -4.99 -8.11
C LEU A 54 4.20 -5.54 -7.27
N ALA A 55 4.17 -5.34 -5.95
CA ALA A 55 5.20 -5.87 -5.05
C ALA A 55 5.25 -7.41 -5.04
N ILE A 56 4.11 -8.08 -5.27
CA ILE A 56 4.02 -9.54 -5.32
C ILE A 56 4.32 -10.09 -6.72
N LEU A 57 3.86 -9.43 -7.79
CA LEU A 57 3.99 -9.92 -9.17
C LEU A 57 5.35 -9.60 -9.81
N LEU A 58 6.02 -8.50 -9.41
CA LEU A 58 7.33 -8.11 -9.95
C LEU A 58 8.45 -8.12 -8.87
N PRO A 59 8.69 -9.23 -8.15
CA PRO A 59 9.83 -9.33 -7.25
C PRO A 59 11.09 -9.59 -8.09
N GLY A 60 11.68 -8.52 -8.64
CA GLY A 60 12.91 -8.62 -9.44
C GLY A 60 12.72 -8.48 -10.93
N GLY A 61 11.81 -7.59 -11.36
CA GLY A 61 12.01 -6.95 -12.67
C GLY A 61 13.32 -6.19 -12.60
N ASP A 62 14.42 -6.85 -12.97
CA ASP A 62 15.72 -6.22 -13.21
C ASP A 62 15.53 -5.23 -14.34
N VAL A 63 15.04 -4.04 -13.99
CA VAL A 63 15.31 -2.90 -14.83
C VAL A 63 16.72 -2.51 -14.45
N ALA A 64 17.67 -3.12 -15.16
CA ALA A 64 19.02 -2.61 -15.31
C ALA A 64 18.92 -1.17 -15.88
N LEU A 65 18.61 -0.22 -15.01
CA LEU A 65 18.42 1.20 -15.34
C LEU A 65 19.56 2.06 -14.81
N ILE A 66 20.62 1.46 -14.28
CA ILE A 66 21.87 2.18 -14.02
C ILE A 66 23.04 1.37 -14.59
N SER A 67 23.33 1.66 -15.85
CA SER A 67 24.66 1.67 -16.47
C SER A 67 25.45 0.34 -16.49
N SER A 68 25.29 -0.43 -17.56
CA SER A 68 26.41 -1.19 -18.12
C SER A 68 27.41 -0.19 -18.73
N LEU A 69 28.36 0.26 -17.91
CA LEU A 69 29.63 0.83 -18.36
C LEU A 69 30.70 -0.25 -18.23
#